data_AF-A0A8D8PVU1-F1
#
_entry.id   AF-A0A8D8PVU1-F1
#
_cell.length_a   1.000
_cell.length_b   1.000
_cell.length_c   1.000
_cell.angle_alpha   90.00
_cell.angle_beta   90.00
_cell.angle_gamma   90.00
#
_symmetry.space_group_name_H-M   'P 1'
#
loop_
_entity.id
_entity.type
_entity.pdbx_description
1 polymer ?
#
loop_
_entity_poly.entity_id
_entity_poly.type
_entity_poly.pdbx_seq_one_letter_code
_entity_poly.pdbx_strand_id
1 'polypeptide(L)'
;MSSERHLLLSSFIKKIHKDLRTNSETLGVDRAWKEHCKNESALKEYAQCMKLLATQHWDKKHKEDAKNSRNAWIVHQINDYFLNKIYLARRKKEATEKEMNCLTCPVKTSDFQEPYSLLDVGSCYNPFKDVVNFVTTAIDICPATDDVFKCDFLNLSTLDPIKDDVQPREPKSCRDNIQMENLDLPSETDPENLLGELGEPKRKHVPCIKSIHCESFDVVVFSLLLEYIPCSKLRFQCCVKAYHILKHEGILIIITPDSKHQTSPNVQIMKKWKLTLQEIGFKRIKYEKLTHIHCMIFRKSSLVPEINDVLLSQGELAIPQDFNKNSSENNENDKRSNDSDTRPESQCVSINDSGTKAESQCVSNDFMSLPSDH
;
A
#
# COMPACT_ATOMS: atom_id res chain seq x y z
N MET A 1 24.99 -8.84 10.78
CA MET A 1 24.05 -8.70 11.92
C MET A 1 23.39 -7.32 11.87
N SER A 2 22.12 -7.19 12.26
CA SER A 2 21.46 -5.88 12.37
C SER A 2 22.03 -5.11 13.56
N SER A 3 22.40 -3.84 13.39
CA SER A 3 22.84 -2.98 14.50
C SER A 3 21.74 -2.85 15.57
N GLU A 4 22.11 -2.68 16.83
CA GLU A 4 21.18 -2.46 17.96
C GLU A 4 20.14 -1.38 17.64
N ARG A 5 20.58 -0.26 17.07
CA ARG A 5 19.71 0.82 16.59
C ARG A 5 18.65 0.36 15.58
N HIS A 6 18.99 -0.52 14.64
CA HIS A 6 18.03 -1.04 13.66
C HIS A 6 16.97 -1.89 14.37
N LEU A 7 17.38 -2.73 15.32
CA LEU A 7 16.45 -3.55 16.09
C LEU A 7 15.48 -2.67 16.88
N LEU A 8 15.99 -1.66 17.59
CA LEU A 8 15.20 -0.70 18.37
C LEU A 8 14.12 -0.02 17.52
N LEU A 9 14.52 0.59 16.40
CA LEU A 9 13.60 1.26 15.47
C LEU A 9 12.54 0.29 14.93
N SER A 10 12.96 -0.90 14.50
CA SER A 10 12.04 -1.89 13.93
C SER A 10 11.06 -2.47 14.97
N SER A 11 11.50 -2.62 16.21
CA SER A 11 10.68 -3.12 17.32
C SER A 11 9.60 -2.12 17.70
N PHE A 12 9.93 -0.81 17.73
CA PHE A 12 8.96 0.24 17.98
C PHE A 12 7.84 0.26 16.94
N ILE A 13 8.18 0.24 15.64
CA ILE A 13 7.20 0.20 14.55
C ILE A 13 6.28 -1.02 14.65
N LYS A 14 6.86 -2.21 14.89
CA LYS A 14 6.08 -3.44 15.06
C LYS A 14 5.14 -3.37 16.26
N LYS A 15 5.58 -2.75 17.36
CA LYS A 15 4.76 -2.52 18.55
C LYS A 15 3.56 -1.64 18.20
N ILE A 16 3.76 -0.49 17.54
CA ILE A 16 2.67 0.39 17.12
C ILE A 16 1.64 -0.35 16.25
N HIS A 17 2.10 -1.14 15.26
CA HIS A 17 1.19 -1.91 14.42
C HIS A 17 0.42 -2.97 15.21
N LYS A 18 1.07 -3.65 16.16
CA LYS A 18 0.45 -4.68 17.00
C LYS A 18 -0.59 -4.04 17.92
N ASP A 19 -0.21 -2.98 18.62
CA ASP A 19 -1.08 -2.28 19.56
C ASP A 19 -2.31 -1.74 18.83
N LEU A 20 -2.15 -1.15 17.63
CA LEU A 20 -3.28 -0.65 16.84
C LEU A 20 -4.24 -1.76 16.41
N ARG A 21 -3.73 -2.95 16.03
CA ARG A 21 -4.56 -4.12 15.72
C ARG A 21 -5.29 -4.62 16.96
N THR A 22 -4.58 -4.82 18.06
CA THR A 22 -5.17 -5.24 19.34
C THR A 22 -6.25 -4.25 19.80
N ASN A 23 -5.98 -2.96 19.74
CA ASN A 23 -6.96 -1.93 20.10
C ASN A 23 -8.18 -1.93 19.16
N SER A 24 -7.98 -2.20 17.87
CA SER A 24 -9.10 -2.29 16.91
C SER A 24 -10.03 -3.47 17.22
N GLU A 25 -9.48 -4.55 17.76
CA GLU A 25 -10.24 -5.73 18.19
C GLU A 25 -10.98 -5.50 19.51
N THR A 26 -10.35 -4.80 20.45
CA THR A 26 -10.90 -4.60 21.81
C THR A 26 -11.85 -3.41 21.90
N LEU A 27 -11.53 -2.30 21.21
CA LEU A 27 -12.28 -1.04 21.28
C LEU A 27 -13.21 -0.81 20.08
N GLY A 28 -13.06 -1.63 19.03
CA GLY A 28 -13.64 -1.39 17.72
C GLY A 28 -12.76 -0.50 16.84
N VAL A 29 -12.82 -0.75 15.53
CA VAL A 29 -11.94 -0.16 14.51
C VAL A 29 -11.97 1.38 14.53
N ASP A 30 -13.16 1.98 14.53
CA ASP A 30 -13.32 3.44 14.42
C ASP A 30 -12.74 4.17 15.63
N ARG A 31 -13.00 3.63 16.84
CA ARG A 31 -12.49 4.19 18.09
C ARG A 31 -10.99 4.05 18.19
N ALA A 32 -10.46 2.86 17.90
CA ALA A 32 -9.03 2.59 17.93
C ALA A 32 -8.25 3.49 16.96
N TRP A 33 -8.75 3.66 15.73
CA TRP A 33 -8.14 4.56 14.75
C TRP A 33 -8.17 6.01 15.24
N LYS A 34 -9.32 6.49 15.76
CA LYS A 34 -9.46 7.86 16.28
C LYS A 34 -8.53 8.15 17.47
N GLU A 35 -8.39 7.21 18.40
CA GLU A 35 -7.47 7.34 19.53
C GLU A 35 -6.01 7.32 19.07
N HIS A 36 -5.67 6.46 18.11
CA HIS A 36 -4.34 6.40 17.50
C HIS A 36 -3.96 7.70 16.79
N CYS A 37 -4.89 8.29 16.02
CA CYS A 37 -4.68 9.59 15.34
C CYS A 37 -4.43 10.75 16.31
N LYS A 38 -4.91 10.65 17.56
CA LYS A 38 -4.72 11.67 18.60
C LYS A 38 -3.40 11.53 19.35
N ASN A 39 -2.72 10.39 19.24
CA ASN A 39 -1.46 10.14 19.95
C ASN A 39 -0.28 10.76 19.20
N GLU A 40 -0.17 12.09 19.25
CA GLU A 40 0.85 12.84 18.51
C GLU A 40 2.28 12.42 18.87
N SER A 41 2.56 12.13 20.14
CA SER A 41 3.88 11.70 20.58
C SER A 41 4.30 10.38 19.91
N ALA A 42 3.43 9.36 19.94
CA ALA A 42 3.73 8.07 19.33
C ALA A 42 3.84 8.17 17.80
N LEU A 43 3.01 9.01 17.17
CA LEU A 43 3.05 9.22 15.73
C LEU A 43 4.33 9.95 15.29
N LYS A 44 4.76 10.99 16.02
CA LYS A 44 6.04 11.68 15.76
C LYS A 44 7.22 10.71 15.85
N GLU A 45 7.26 9.90 16.90
CA GLU A 45 8.31 8.88 17.07
C GLU A 45 8.25 7.82 15.96
N TYR A 46 7.06 7.33 15.60
CA TYR A 46 6.87 6.37 14.51
C TYR A 46 7.41 6.91 13.18
N ALA A 47 7.05 8.15 12.82
CA ALA A 47 7.47 8.79 11.58
C ALA A 47 9.00 8.99 11.53
N GLN A 48 9.60 9.40 12.65
CA GLN A 48 11.05 9.50 12.78
C GLN A 48 11.73 8.12 12.64
N CYS A 49 11.19 7.08 13.29
CA CYS A 49 11.72 5.73 13.15
C CYS A 49 11.66 5.23 11.71
N MET A 50 10.55 5.45 11.01
CA MET A 50 10.37 5.07 9.61
C MET A 50 11.37 5.79 8.70
N LYS A 51 11.53 7.11 8.85
CA LYS A 51 12.52 7.91 8.10
C LYS A 51 13.95 7.43 8.34
N LEU A 52 14.31 7.16 9.59
CA LEU A 52 15.65 6.68 9.95
C LEU A 52 15.92 5.28 9.37
N LEU A 53 14.96 4.36 9.44
CA LEU A 53 15.09 3.03 8.82
C LEU A 53 15.29 3.15 7.30
N ALA A 54 14.47 3.96 6.63
CA ALA A 54 14.57 4.13 5.19
C ALA A 54 15.94 4.69 4.78
N THR A 55 16.31 5.85 5.32
CA THR A 55 17.49 6.60 4.87
C THR A 55 18.81 6.04 5.39
N GLN A 56 18.83 5.41 6.56
CA GLN A 56 20.08 4.95 7.20
C GLN A 56 20.30 3.44 7.10
N HIS A 57 19.24 2.64 6.92
CA HIS A 57 19.36 1.18 6.92
C HIS A 57 18.95 0.54 5.60
N TRP A 58 17.91 1.03 4.91
CA TRP A 58 17.48 0.50 3.62
C TRP A 58 18.32 1.10 2.49
N ASP A 59 18.32 2.42 2.32
CA ASP A 59 19.02 3.07 1.20
C ASP A 59 20.54 2.86 1.23
N LYS A 60 21.16 2.87 2.42
CA LYS A 60 22.60 2.62 2.56
C LYS A 60 23.00 1.20 2.14
N LYS A 61 22.16 0.20 2.42
CA LYS A 61 22.40 -1.19 1.98
C LYS A 61 22.21 -1.36 0.48
N HIS A 62 21.38 -0.54 -0.15
CA HIS A 62 21.10 -0.58 -1.59
C HIS A 62 22.01 0.33 -2.42
N LYS A 63 22.92 1.11 -1.81
CA LYS A 63 23.94 1.87 -2.57
C LYS A 63 24.83 0.98 -3.44
N GLU A 64 25.04 -0.27 -3.05
CA GLU A 64 25.83 -1.24 -3.82
C GLU A 64 24.96 -2.07 -4.80
N ASP A 65 23.63 -1.99 -4.70
CA ASP A 65 22.70 -2.73 -5.56
C ASP A 65 21.40 -1.95 -5.77
N ALA A 66 21.45 -0.99 -6.70
CA ALA A 66 20.30 -0.16 -7.06
C ALA A 66 19.09 -0.99 -7.55
N LYS A 67 19.29 -2.23 -8.00
CA LYS A 67 18.20 -3.13 -8.42
C LYS A 67 17.31 -3.55 -7.25
N ASN A 68 17.80 -3.46 -6.02
CA ASN A 68 17.09 -3.85 -4.82
C ASN A 68 16.48 -2.67 -4.03
N SER A 69 16.65 -1.43 -4.49
CA SER A 69 15.97 -0.29 -3.87
C SER A 69 14.50 -0.27 -4.25
N ARG A 70 13.63 -0.33 -3.24
CA ARG A 70 12.17 -0.21 -3.41
C ARG A 70 11.78 1.07 -4.15
N ASN A 71 12.38 2.21 -3.79
CA ASN A 71 12.05 3.49 -4.40
C ASN A 71 12.55 3.55 -5.85
N ALA A 72 13.74 3.00 -6.13
CA ALA A 72 14.24 2.90 -7.51
C ALA A 72 13.37 1.97 -8.37
N TRP A 73 12.89 0.86 -7.80
CA TRP A 73 11.94 -0.03 -8.46
C TRP A 73 10.66 0.73 -8.84
N ILE A 74 10.06 1.49 -7.91
CA ILE A 74 8.86 2.31 -8.17
C ILE A 74 9.11 3.27 -9.33
N VAL A 75 10.19 4.07 -9.27
CA VAL A 75 10.54 5.04 -10.32
C VAL A 75 10.68 4.35 -11.68
N HIS A 76 11.42 3.24 -11.73
CA HIS A 76 11.61 2.48 -12.97
C HIS A 76 10.27 1.98 -13.54
N GLN A 77 9.38 1.45 -12.70
CA GLN A 77 8.09 0.93 -13.16
C GLN A 77 7.15 2.01 -13.68
N ILE A 78 7.13 3.19 -13.04
CA ILE A 78 6.34 4.33 -13.51
C ILE A 78 6.84 4.76 -14.89
N ASN A 79 8.16 4.94 -15.03
CA ASN A 79 8.76 5.37 -16.29
C ASN A 79 8.51 4.35 -17.40
N ASP A 80 8.73 3.06 -17.13
CA ASP A 80 8.44 1.98 -18.09
C ASP A 80 6.98 2.00 -18.54
N TYR A 81 6.03 2.13 -17.60
CA TYR A 81 4.61 2.12 -17.91
C TYR A 81 4.17 3.25 -18.85
N PHE A 82 4.59 4.48 -18.56
CA PHE A 82 4.15 5.64 -19.32
C PHE A 82 5.00 5.91 -20.57
N LEU A 83 6.33 5.80 -20.50
CA LEU A 83 7.22 6.06 -21.64
C LEU A 83 7.03 5.01 -22.75
N ASN A 84 6.92 3.73 -22.38
CA ASN A 84 6.66 2.66 -23.34
C ASN A 84 5.17 2.52 -23.70
N LYS A 85 4.33 3.47 -23.24
CA LYS A 85 2.89 3.56 -23.55
C LYS A 85 2.16 2.23 -23.28
N ILE A 86 2.53 1.53 -22.20
CA ILE A 86 1.91 0.25 -21.82
C ILE A 86 0.39 0.43 -21.65
N TYR A 87 -0.05 1.58 -21.15
CA TYR A 87 -1.47 1.92 -21.02
C TYR A 87 -2.22 1.82 -22.37
N LEU A 88 -1.65 2.27 -23.48
CA LEU A 88 -2.27 2.17 -24.82
C LEU A 88 -2.40 0.72 -25.28
N ALA A 89 -1.34 -0.08 -25.08
CA ALA A 89 -1.38 -1.50 -25.43
C ALA A 89 -2.46 -2.24 -24.62
N ARG A 90 -2.61 -1.93 -23.33
CA ARG A 90 -3.67 -2.49 -22.47
C ARG A 90 -5.06 -2.01 -22.87
N ARG A 91 -5.22 -0.72 -23.18
CA ARG A 91 -6.48 -0.14 -23.71
C ARG A 91 -6.96 -0.87 -24.95
N LYS A 92 -6.07 -1.07 -25.93
CA LYS A 92 -6.39 -1.79 -27.17
C LYS A 92 -6.87 -3.22 -26.87
N LYS A 93 -6.15 -3.93 -25.99
CA LYS A 93 -6.54 -5.28 -25.57
C LYS A 93 -7.93 -5.30 -24.90
N GLU A 94 -8.19 -4.38 -23.97
CA GLU A 94 -9.49 -4.25 -23.29
C GLU A 94 -10.63 -3.92 -24.26
N ALA A 95 -10.39 -3.04 -25.24
CA ALA A 95 -11.38 -2.71 -26.26
C ALA A 95 -11.73 -3.94 -27.12
N THR A 96 -10.74 -4.72 -27.55
CA THR A 96 -10.97 -5.97 -28.29
C THR A 96 -11.74 -7.01 -27.45
N GLU A 97 -11.39 -7.18 -26.17
CA GLU A 97 -12.11 -8.07 -25.26
C GLU A 97 -13.56 -7.61 -25.02
N LYS A 98 -13.78 -6.29 -24.92
CA LYS A 98 -15.11 -5.70 -24.77
C LYS A 98 -15.99 -5.98 -25.99
N GLU A 99 -15.46 -5.76 -27.19
CA GLU A 99 -16.15 -6.02 -28.46
C GLU A 99 -16.49 -7.51 -28.61
N MET A 100 -15.50 -8.39 -28.38
CA MET A 100 -15.68 -9.85 -28.47
C MET A 100 -16.74 -10.38 -27.50
N ASN A 101 -16.84 -9.79 -26.31
CA ASN A 101 -17.79 -10.19 -25.28
C ASN A 101 -19.10 -9.38 -25.30
N CYS A 102 -19.32 -8.51 -26.31
CA CYS A 102 -20.50 -7.66 -26.44
C CYS A 102 -20.85 -6.84 -25.17
N LEU A 103 -19.83 -6.37 -24.44
CA LEU A 103 -20.04 -5.67 -23.16
C LEU A 103 -20.54 -4.24 -23.38
N THR A 104 -21.60 -3.86 -22.67
CA THR A 104 -22.21 -2.51 -22.71
C THR A 104 -21.73 -1.62 -21.55
N CYS A 105 -20.41 -1.46 -21.36
CA CYS A 105 -19.87 -0.59 -20.31
C CYS A 105 -19.30 0.72 -20.87
N PRO A 106 -19.37 1.85 -20.14
CA PRO A 106 -18.71 3.09 -20.55
C PRO A 106 -17.19 2.91 -20.67
N VAL A 107 -16.58 3.62 -21.61
CA VAL A 107 -15.12 3.69 -21.76
C VAL A 107 -14.68 5.09 -21.40
N LYS A 108 -13.72 5.19 -20.48
CA LYS A 108 -13.03 6.42 -20.13
C LYS A 108 -11.53 6.21 -20.30
N THR A 109 -10.85 7.20 -20.85
CA THR A 109 -9.42 7.14 -21.14
C THR A 109 -8.74 8.42 -20.68
N SER A 110 -7.45 8.33 -20.40
CA SER A 110 -6.63 9.50 -20.11
C SER A 110 -5.39 9.52 -21.01
N ASP A 111 -4.90 10.73 -21.26
CA ASP A 111 -3.58 10.93 -21.85
C ASP A 111 -2.61 11.38 -20.76
N PHE A 112 -1.39 10.84 -20.82
CA PHE A 112 -0.36 11.06 -19.83
C PHE A 112 0.82 11.78 -20.45
N GLN A 113 1.28 12.84 -19.79
CA GLN A 113 2.43 13.63 -20.21
C GLN A 113 3.30 13.91 -18.98
N GLU A 114 4.61 14.00 -19.19
CA GLU A 114 5.53 14.38 -18.12
C GLU A 114 5.39 15.88 -17.79
N PRO A 115 5.61 16.28 -16.52
CA PRO A 115 5.86 15.40 -15.37
C PRO A 115 4.58 14.68 -14.88
N TYR A 116 4.70 13.43 -14.46
CA TYR A 116 3.57 12.63 -13.98
C TYR A 116 3.17 13.02 -12.55
N SER A 117 1.88 13.23 -12.32
CA SER A 117 1.33 13.50 -10.99
C SER A 117 1.30 12.24 -10.13
N LEU A 118 2.00 12.27 -9.00
CA LEU A 118 2.18 11.14 -8.09
C LEU A 118 1.65 11.46 -6.69
N LEU A 119 0.77 10.62 -6.15
CA LEU A 119 0.35 10.65 -4.75
C LEU A 119 1.06 9.52 -3.97
N ASP A 120 1.94 9.90 -3.04
CA ASP A 120 2.66 8.95 -2.18
C ASP A 120 2.00 8.90 -0.80
N VAL A 121 1.28 7.82 -0.49
CA VAL A 121 0.42 7.71 0.68
C VAL A 121 1.11 6.95 1.81
N GLY A 122 1.12 7.55 3.01
CA GLY A 122 1.88 7.04 4.17
C GLY A 122 3.37 7.35 4.08
N SER A 123 3.70 8.46 3.43
CA SER A 123 5.07 8.85 3.11
C SER A 123 5.55 9.93 4.06
N CYS A 124 6.13 9.54 5.18
CA CYS A 124 6.59 10.49 6.19
C CYS A 124 7.79 11.37 5.79
N TYR A 125 8.48 11.12 4.66
CA TYR A 125 9.72 11.84 4.28
C TYR A 125 9.91 12.17 2.79
N ASN A 126 8.90 11.93 1.94
CA ASN A 126 8.90 12.25 0.50
C ASN A 126 10.13 11.76 -0.29
N PRO A 127 10.29 10.44 -0.51
CA PRO A 127 11.45 9.88 -1.23
C PRO A 127 11.51 10.26 -2.72
N PHE A 128 10.44 10.78 -3.30
CA PHE A 128 10.35 11.05 -4.75
C PHE A 128 10.50 12.53 -5.11
N LYS A 129 10.74 13.41 -4.12
CA LYS A 129 10.82 14.86 -4.32
C LYS A 129 11.84 15.32 -5.37
N ASP A 130 12.96 14.60 -5.51
CA ASP A 130 14.06 14.95 -6.41
C ASP A 130 13.97 14.19 -7.75
N VAL A 131 12.89 13.46 -8.00
CA VAL A 131 12.68 12.73 -9.26
C VAL A 131 12.06 13.67 -10.29
N VAL A 132 12.89 14.13 -11.23
CA VAL A 132 12.58 15.23 -12.16
C VAL A 132 11.32 15.06 -13.00
N ASN A 133 10.92 13.83 -13.30
CA ASN A 133 9.78 13.57 -14.16
C ASN A 133 8.47 13.31 -13.38
N PHE A 134 8.48 13.48 -12.05
CA PHE A 134 7.28 13.38 -11.21
C PHE A 134 6.97 14.71 -10.53
N VAL A 135 5.67 15.01 -10.41
CA VAL A 135 5.19 16.00 -9.44
C VAL A 135 4.58 15.24 -8.28
N THR A 136 5.32 15.16 -7.17
CA THR A 136 4.94 14.33 -6.03
C THR A 136 4.18 15.13 -4.98
N THR A 137 3.00 14.64 -4.62
CA THR A 137 2.30 14.99 -3.39
C THR A 137 2.50 13.85 -2.39
N ALA A 138 3.36 14.04 -1.39
CA ALA A 138 3.56 13.08 -0.32
C ALA A 138 2.64 13.41 0.86
N ILE A 139 1.92 12.41 1.36
CA ILE A 139 0.98 12.57 2.47
C ILE A 139 1.24 11.55 3.57
N ASP A 140 1.14 11.98 4.83
CA ASP A 140 1.24 11.11 6.00
C ASP A 140 0.37 11.65 7.14
N ILE A 141 -0.09 10.78 8.04
CA ILE A 141 -0.85 11.20 9.23
C ILE A 141 -0.01 12.06 10.18
N CYS A 142 1.31 11.83 10.19
CA CYS A 142 2.30 12.59 10.95
C CYS A 142 3.61 12.73 10.15
N PRO A 143 3.75 13.80 9.36
CA PRO A 143 4.96 14.10 8.59
C PRO A 143 6.24 14.14 9.44
N ALA A 144 7.35 13.57 8.94
CA ALA A 144 8.69 13.69 9.53
C ALA A 144 9.57 14.74 8.82
N THR A 145 9.07 15.35 7.75
CA THR A 145 9.68 16.45 7.00
C THR A 145 8.62 17.46 6.59
N ASP A 146 9.03 18.71 6.35
CA ASP A 146 8.11 19.81 6.05
C ASP A 146 7.56 19.78 4.61
N ASP A 147 8.14 18.95 3.72
CA ASP A 147 7.71 18.70 2.34
C ASP A 147 6.70 17.55 2.20
N VAL A 148 6.10 17.12 3.30
CA VAL A 148 5.03 16.12 3.37
C VAL A 148 3.80 16.75 4.03
N PHE A 149 2.64 16.57 3.40
CA PHE A 149 1.38 17.08 3.93
C PHE A 149 0.83 16.18 5.04
N LYS A 150 0.27 16.78 6.09
CA LYS A 150 -0.49 16.04 7.11
C LYS A 150 -1.84 15.61 6.52
N CYS A 151 -2.11 14.32 6.48
CA CYS A 151 -3.37 13.77 5.97
C CYS A 151 -3.68 12.42 6.61
N ASP A 152 -4.89 12.28 7.15
CA ASP A 152 -5.45 10.96 7.44
C ASP A 152 -6.12 10.43 6.17
N PHE A 153 -5.45 9.54 5.45
CA PHE A 153 -5.94 9.03 4.18
C PHE A 153 -7.27 8.28 4.31
N LEU A 154 -7.57 7.64 5.44
CA LEU A 154 -8.85 6.95 5.62
C LEU A 154 -10.01 7.94 5.67
N ASN A 155 -9.82 9.06 6.36
CA ASN A 155 -10.80 10.14 6.52
C ASN A 155 -10.71 11.24 5.45
N LEU A 156 -9.86 11.07 4.42
CA LEU A 156 -9.75 12.00 3.30
C LEU A 156 -11.04 11.98 2.45
N SER A 157 -11.65 13.14 2.22
CA SER A 157 -12.81 13.23 1.32
C SER A 157 -12.38 13.24 -0.14
N THR A 158 -13.10 12.53 -1.00
CA THR A 158 -12.94 12.63 -2.45
C THR A 158 -13.99 13.57 -3.01
N LEU A 159 -13.57 14.58 -3.77
CA LEU A 159 -14.45 15.54 -4.44
C LEU A 159 -14.73 15.10 -5.87
N ASP A 160 -15.77 15.65 -6.48
CA ASP A 160 -16.04 15.44 -7.91
C ASP A 160 -14.82 15.82 -8.77
N PRO A 161 -14.63 15.19 -9.94
CA PRO A 161 -13.57 15.58 -10.87
C PRO A 161 -13.65 17.07 -11.19
N ILE A 162 -12.48 17.72 -11.31
CA ILE A 162 -12.42 19.12 -11.74
C ILE A 162 -13.00 19.20 -13.15
N LYS A 163 -14.06 19.97 -13.33
CA LYS A 163 -14.59 20.26 -14.67
C LYS A 163 -13.56 21.13 -15.37
N ASP A 164 -13.02 20.64 -16.49
CA ASP A 164 -12.17 21.44 -17.36
C ASP A 164 -12.98 22.60 -17.92
N ASP A 165 -12.90 23.74 -17.27
CA ASP A 165 -13.33 25.00 -17.89
C ASP A 165 -12.30 25.33 -18.98
N VAL A 166 -12.78 25.57 -20.19
CA VAL A 166 -12.14 25.46 -21.53
C VAL A 166 -10.92 26.39 -21.78
N GLN A 167 -10.24 26.91 -20.77
CA GLN A 167 -9.05 27.72 -20.98
C GLN A 167 -7.75 26.91 -20.83
N PRO A 168 -6.85 26.94 -21.82
CA PRO A 168 -5.54 26.32 -21.71
C PRO A 168 -4.78 27.04 -20.59
N ARG A 169 -4.57 26.35 -19.47
CA ARG A 169 -3.73 26.83 -18.36
C ARG A 169 -2.42 26.05 -18.39
N GLU A 170 -1.32 26.76 -18.15
CA GLU A 170 0.02 26.20 -17.96
C GLU A 170 0.03 25.03 -16.96
N PRO A 171 1.01 24.10 -17.00
CA PRO A 171 1.05 22.91 -16.14
C PRO A 171 0.82 23.28 -14.67
N LYS A 172 -0.38 22.92 -14.18
CA LYS A 172 -0.89 23.33 -12.87
C LYS A 172 -0.08 22.67 -11.76
N SER A 173 0.28 23.46 -10.76
CA SER A 173 0.76 22.97 -9.47
C SER A 173 -0.25 21.97 -8.87
N CYS A 174 0.23 20.91 -8.21
CA CYS A 174 -0.63 19.94 -7.49
C CYS A 174 -1.64 20.58 -6.52
N ARG A 175 -1.44 21.85 -6.13
CA ARG A 175 -2.30 22.60 -5.23
C ARG A 175 -3.74 22.77 -5.73
N ASP A 176 -3.98 22.82 -7.04
CA ASP A 176 -5.34 22.97 -7.56
C ASP A 176 -6.21 21.71 -7.36
N ASN A 177 -5.58 20.55 -7.15
CA ASN A 177 -6.26 19.26 -7.00
C ASN A 177 -6.64 18.94 -5.55
N ILE A 178 -6.29 19.82 -4.61
CA ILE A 178 -6.23 19.56 -3.18
C ILE A 178 -6.85 20.74 -2.43
N GLN A 179 -7.81 20.50 -1.52
CA GLN A 179 -8.22 21.55 -0.58
C GLN A 179 -7.45 21.39 0.73
N MET A 180 -6.76 22.47 1.11
CA MET A 180 -6.04 22.59 2.37
C MET A 180 -6.89 23.28 3.42
N GLU A 181 -6.77 22.83 4.67
CA GLU A 181 -7.22 23.59 5.85
C GLU A 181 -6.01 23.98 6.69
N ASN A 182 -6.01 25.22 7.19
CA ASN A 182 -4.96 25.70 8.09
C ASN A 182 -5.25 25.20 9.51
N LEU A 183 -4.55 24.16 9.95
CA LEU A 183 -4.53 23.79 11.37
C LEU A 183 -3.50 24.65 12.11
N ASP A 184 -3.97 25.56 12.96
CA ASP A 184 -3.13 26.32 13.88
C ASP A 184 -2.69 25.43 15.06
N LEU A 185 -1.41 25.07 15.13
CA LEU A 185 -0.81 24.36 16.27
C LEU A 185 0.15 25.28 17.05
N PRO A 186 0.15 25.27 18.40
CA PRO A 186 1.14 25.97 19.20
C PRO A 186 2.54 25.38 18.96
N SER A 187 3.58 26.22 18.80
CA SER A 187 4.97 25.74 18.77
C SER A 187 5.39 25.18 20.13
N GLU A 188 6.10 24.06 20.14
CA GLU A 188 6.86 23.64 21.32
C GLU A 188 7.92 24.73 21.61
N THR A 189 7.87 25.30 22.81
CA THR A 189 8.84 26.29 23.29
C THR A 189 10.17 25.60 23.57
N ASP A 190 11.24 26.12 22.99
CA ASP A 190 12.62 25.75 23.32
C ASP A 190 12.90 26.14 24.78
N PRO A 191 13.28 25.21 25.68
CA PRO A 191 13.44 25.52 27.11
C PRO A 191 14.59 26.49 27.42
N GLU A 192 15.40 26.90 26.45
CA GLU A 192 16.52 27.84 26.64
C GLU A 192 16.15 29.34 26.54
N ASN A 193 14.95 29.70 26.09
CA ASN A 193 14.54 31.11 25.99
C ASN A 193 13.74 31.57 27.23
N LEU A 194 14.43 31.69 28.37
CA LEU A 194 13.83 32.18 29.62
C LEU A 194 14.03 33.68 29.89
N LEU A 195 14.43 34.46 28.89
CA LEU A 195 14.60 35.91 29.05
C LEU A 195 14.12 36.67 27.80
N GLY A 196 12.93 37.25 27.90
CA GLY A 196 12.54 38.46 27.18
C GLY A 196 12.07 38.28 25.73
N GLU A 197 10.74 38.27 25.53
CA GLU A 197 9.99 39.30 24.79
C GLU A 197 8.53 38.85 24.64
N LEU A 198 7.59 39.79 24.79
CA LEU A 198 6.15 39.61 24.54
C LEU A 198 5.87 39.48 23.02
N GLY A 199 6.52 38.52 22.36
CA GLY A 199 6.23 38.14 20.99
C GLY A 199 5.11 37.12 20.96
N GLU A 200 4.14 37.28 20.04
CA GLU A 200 3.14 36.24 19.78
C GLU A 200 3.82 34.88 19.51
N PRO A 201 3.26 33.75 20.00
CA PRO A 201 3.85 32.44 19.79
C PRO A 201 4.02 32.17 18.29
N LYS A 202 5.25 31.87 17.86
CA LYS A 202 5.56 31.50 16.46
C LYS A 202 4.75 30.26 16.07
N ARG A 203 3.70 30.41 15.27
CA ARG A 203 2.87 29.28 14.82
C ARG A 203 3.61 28.48 13.75
N LYS A 204 3.77 27.17 13.92
CA LYS A 204 4.28 26.29 12.84
C LYS A 204 3.08 25.80 12.02
N HIS A 205 2.96 26.29 10.79
CA HIS A 205 1.93 25.82 9.88
C HIS A 205 2.35 24.46 9.29
N VAL A 206 1.64 23.40 9.67
CA VAL A 206 1.74 22.11 8.99
C VAL A 206 0.67 22.09 7.92
N PRO A 207 1.02 22.05 6.62
CA PRO A 207 0.02 22.05 5.57
C PRO A 207 -0.77 20.72 5.64
N CYS A 208 -2.09 20.82 5.80
CA CYS A 208 -2.97 19.67 6.02
C CYS A 208 -3.94 19.51 4.85
N ILE A 209 -4.06 18.27 4.34
CA ILE A 209 -4.98 17.92 3.27
C ILE A 209 -6.20 17.23 3.86
N LYS A 210 -7.39 17.70 3.48
CA LYS A 210 -8.68 17.11 3.89
C LYS A 210 -9.49 16.56 2.75
N SER A 211 -9.28 17.06 1.54
CA SER A 211 -9.95 16.56 0.35
C SER A 211 -9.05 16.58 -0.89
N ILE A 212 -9.29 15.62 -1.78
CA ILE A 212 -8.62 15.48 -3.07
C ILE A 212 -9.70 15.25 -4.14
N HIS A 213 -9.56 15.91 -5.30
CA HIS A 213 -10.45 15.67 -6.44
C HIS A 213 -10.28 14.25 -7.02
N CYS A 214 -11.39 13.61 -7.41
CA CYS A 214 -11.34 12.37 -8.18
C CYS A 214 -10.61 12.60 -9.52
N GLU A 215 -10.03 11.53 -10.06
CA GLU A 215 -9.37 11.52 -11.37
C GLU A 215 -8.26 12.61 -11.50
N SER A 216 -7.51 12.88 -10.44
CA SER A 216 -6.51 13.96 -10.37
C SER A 216 -5.05 13.51 -10.41
N PHE A 217 -4.77 12.22 -10.16
CA PHE A 217 -3.41 11.68 -10.16
C PHE A 217 -3.19 10.60 -11.22
N ASP A 218 -2.00 10.58 -11.80
CA ASP A 218 -1.56 9.54 -12.76
C ASP A 218 -1.09 8.28 -12.01
N VAL A 219 -0.48 8.47 -10.84
CA VAL A 219 0.09 7.41 -9.99
C VAL A 219 -0.35 7.58 -8.54
N VAL A 220 -0.70 6.46 -7.90
CA VAL A 220 -0.83 6.36 -6.44
C VAL A 220 0.12 5.26 -5.93
N VAL A 221 0.88 5.55 -4.88
CA VAL A 221 1.84 4.62 -4.29
C VAL A 221 1.44 4.27 -2.86
N PHE A 222 1.30 2.97 -2.59
CA PHE A 222 1.18 2.37 -1.26
C PHE A 222 2.45 1.58 -0.96
N SER A 223 3.44 2.22 -0.34
CA SER A 223 4.70 1.58 0.03
C SER A 223 4.73 1.22 1.51
N LEU A 224 4.46 -0.05 1.84
CA LEU A 224 4.32 -0.58 3.20
C LEU A 224 3.18 0.06 4.03
N LEU A 225 2.23 0.70 3.34
CA LEU A 225 1.07 1.37 3.96
C LEU A 225 0.08 0.35 4.54
N LEU A 226 -0.22 -0.71 3.79
CA LEU A 226 -1.34 -1.59 4.13
C LEU A 226 -1.09 -2.39 5.42
N GLU A 227 0.16 -2.63 5.80
CA GLU A 227 0.53 -3.34 7.04
C GLU A 227 0.33 -2.49 8.30
N TYR A 228 0.34 -1.17 8.13
CA TYR A 228 0.03 -0.20 9.18
C TYR A 228 -1.47 -0.13 9.44
N ILE A 229 -2.30 -0.30 8.41
CA ILE A 229 -3.76 -0.25 8.53
C ILE A 229 -4.27 -1.49 9.29
N PRO A 230 -5.07 -1.31 10.36
CA PRO A 230 -5.28 -2.39 11.33
C PRO A 230 -6.19 -3.52 10.86
N CYS A 231 -7.13 -3.28 9.95
CA CYS A 231 -8.06 -4.31 9.52
C CYS A 231 -8.19 -4.40 7.99
N SER A 232 -8.61 -5.58 7.53
CA SER A 232 -8.72 -5.93 6.12
C SER A 232 -9.69 -5.03 5.36
N LYS A 233 -10.79 -4.62 5.99
CA LYS A 233 -11.79 -3.70 5.41
C LYS A 233 -11.23 -2.29 5.19
N LEU A 234 -10.53 -1.72 6.17
CA LEU A 234 -9.89 -0.40 6.01
C LEU A 234 -8.80 -0.44 4.92
N ARG A 235 -8.04 -1.54 4.79
CA ARG A 235 -7.06 -1.71 3.71
C ARG A 235 -7.71 -1.69 2.34
N PHE A 236 -8.85 -2.37 2.20
CA PHE A 236 -9.64 -2.32 0.96
C PHE A 236 -10.17 -0.90 0.68
N GLN A 237 -10.66 -0.19 1.69
CA GLN A 237 -11.11 1.20 1.55
C GLN A 237 -9.99 2.14 1.07
N CYS A 238 -8.73 1.93 1.51
CA CYS A 238 -7.59 2.65 0.94
C CYS A 238 -7.51 2.45 -0.58
N CYS A 239 -7.62 1.21 -1.05
CA CYS A 239 -7.59 0.91 -2.49
C CYS A 239 -8.80 1.48 -3.26
N VAL A 240 -10.00 1.45 -2.68
CA VAL A 240 -11.19 2.12 -3.24
C VAL A 240 -10.95 3.62 -3.38
N LYS A 241 -10.35 4.27 -2.38
CA LYS A 241 -10.04 5.70 -2.45
C LYS A 241 -8.99 6.01 -3.53
N ALA A 242 -7.93 5.19 -3.60
CA ALA A 242 -6.95 5.28 -4.68
C ALA A 242 -7.59 5.11 -6.06
N TYR A 243 -8.56 4.21 -6.22
CA TYR A 243 -9.30 4.04 -7.47
C TYR A 243 -10.01 5.33 -7.90
N HIS A 244 -10.66 6.03 -6.97
CA HIS A 244 -11.35 7.30 -7.26
C HIS A 244 -10.37 8.42 -7.61
N ILE A 245 -9.27 8.52 -6.86
CA ILE A 245 -8.24 9.56 -7.04
C ILE A 245 -7.48 9.38 -8.37
N LEU A 246 -7.27 8.15 -8.81
CA LEU A 246 -6.56 7.86 -10.06
C LEU A 246 -7.37 8.30 -11.29
N LYS A 247 -6.69 8.93 -12.24
CA LYS A 247 -7.16 9.05 -13.62
C LYS A 247 -7.41 7.68 -14.22
N HIS A 248 -8.31 7.59 -15.20
CA HIS A 248 -8.49 6.35 -15.94
C HIS A 248 -7.18 5.91 -16.56
N GLU A 249 -6.84 4.62 -16.45
CA GLU A 249 -5.58 4.06 -16.95
C GLU A 249 -4.33 4.47 -16.17
N GLY A 250 -4.48 5.26 -15.10
CA GLY A 250 -3.44 5.50 -14.11
C GLY A 250 -3.13 4.22 -13.32
N ILE A 251 -2.03 4.25 -12.56
CA ILE A 251 -1.53 3.07 -11.85
C ILE A 251 -1.47 3.23 -10.34
N LEU A 252 -1.98 2.21 -9.64
CA LEU A 252 -1.76 1.98 -8.22
C LEU A 252 -0.57 1.01 -8.06
N ILE A 253 0.47 1.45 -7.37
CA ILE A 253 1.61 0.62 -7.00
C ILE A 253 1.48 0.21 -5.54
N ILE A 254 1.52 -1.08 -5.26
CA ILE A 254 1.48 -1.62 -3.89
C ILE A 254 2.76 -2.39 -3.62
N ILE A 255 3.45 -2.02 -2.54
CA ILE A 255 4.60 -2.75 -2.03
C ILE A 255 4.30 -3.17 -0.60
N THR A 256 4.40 -4.47 -0.33
CA THR A 256 4.06 -5.10 0.95
C THR A 256 5.19 -6.05 1.38
N PRO A 257 5.51 -6.21 2.68
CA PRO A 257 6.51 -7.16 3.14
C PRO A 257 6.20 -8.61 2.72
N ASP A 258 7.23 -9.35 2.33
CA ASP A 258 7.17 -10.80 2.29
C ASP A 258 7.29 -11.33 3.73
N SER A 259 6.20 -11.85 4.28
CA SER A 259 6.29 -12.58 5.55
C SER A 259 7.16 -13.82 5.32
N LYS A 260 8.18 -14.05 6.17
CA LYS A 260 9.23 -15.09 6.00
C LYS A 260 8.72 -16.54 6.00
N HIS A 261 7.42 -16.76 5.90
CA HIS A 261 6.81 -18.06 5.70
C HIS A 261 6.28 -18.10 4.27
N GLN A 262 7.06 -18.65 3.34
CA GLN A 262 6.56 -19.05 2.01
C GLN A 262 5.64 -20.26 2.18
N THR A 263 4.53 -20.07 2.87
CA THR A 263 3.48 -21.05 3.03
C THR A 263 2.42 -20.81 1.96
N SER A 264 1.69 -21.85 1.57
CA SER A 264 0.58 -21.76 0.61
C SER A 264 -0.44 -20.62 0.87
N PRO A 265 -0.68 -20.14 2.12
CA PRO A 265 -1.53 -18.99 2.40
C PRO A 265 -1.10 -17.68 1.72
N ASN A 266 0.19 -17.36 1.62
CA ASN A 266 0.62 -16.08 1.02
C ASN A 266 0.22 -15.98 -0.46
N VAL A 267 0.34 -17.09 -1.19
CA VAL A 267 -0.09 -17.15 -2.60
C VAL A 267 -1.60 -16.96 -2.71
N GLN A 268 -2.37 -17.56 -1.80
CA GLN A 268 -3.83 -17.39 -1.78
C GLN A 268 -4.24 -15.96 -1.41
N ILE A 269 -3.54 -15.32 -0.46
CA ILE A 269 -3.75 -13.91 -0.12
C ILE A 269 -3.50 -13.02 -1.34
N MET A 270 -2.37 -13.17 -2.03
CA MET A 270 -2.06 -12.37 -3.23
C MET A 270 -3.03 -12.63 -4.39
N LYS A 271 -3.55 -13.87 -4.53
CA LYS A 271 -4.62 -14.19 -5.47
C LYS A 271 -5.93 -13.50 -5.10
N LYS A 272 -6.33 -13.54 -3.83
CA LYS A 272 -7.53 -12.87 -3.32
C LYS A 272 -7.45 -11.37 -3.53
N TRP A 273 -6.31 -10.74 -3.21
CA TRP A 273 -6.06 -9.32 -3.45
C TRP A 273 -6.27 -8.95 -4.92
N LYS A 274 -5.71 -9.76 -5.84
CA LYS A 274 -5.92 -9.54 -7.28
C LYS A 274 -7.41 -9.56 -7.63
N LEU A 275 -8.16 -10.57 -7.18
CA LEU A 275 -9.58 -10.71 -7.50
C LEU A 275 -10.40 -9.55 -6.91
N THR A 276 -10.23 -9.26 -5.61
CA THR A 276 -10.95 -8.18 -4.93
C THR A 276 -10.69 -6.81 -5.56
N LEU A 277 -9.45 -6.52 -5.97
CA LEU A 277 -9.16 -5.27 -6.68
C LEU A 277 -9.69 -5.27 -8.12
N GLN A 278 -9.79 -6.44 -8.76
CA GLN A 278 -10.41 -6.56 -10.08
C GLN A 278 -11.90 -6.23 -10.07
N GLU A 279 -12.61 -6.56 -8.99
CA GLU A 279 -14.03 -6.29 -8.85
C GLU A 279 -14.35 -4.79 -8.81
N ILE A 280 -13.46 -3.95 -8.28
CA ILE A 280 -13.60 -2.48 -8.31
C ILE A 280 -13.00 -1.83 -9.56
N GLY A 281 -12.53 -2.62 -10.53
CA GLY A 281 -12.05 -2.10 -11.82
C GLY A 281 -10.55 -1.91 -11.95
N PHE A 282 -9.74 -2.44 -11.05
CA PHE A 282 -8.30 -2.54 -11.29
C PHE A 282 -7.94 -3.75 -12.16
N LYS A 283 -6.86 -3.67 -12.93
CA LYS A 283 -6.25 -4.81 -13.62
C LYS A 283 -4.78 -4.89 -13.24
N ARG A 284 -4.35 -6.02 -12.67
CA ARG A 284 -2.94 -6.22 -12.34
C ARG A 284 -2.11 -6.35 -13.62
N ILE A 285 -1.17 -5.43 -13.82
CA ILE A 285 -0.27 -5.43 -14.98
C ILE A 285 1.07 -6.09 -14.66
N LYS A 286 1.51 -6.05 -13.39
CA LYS A 286 2.76 -6.66 -12.94
C LYS A 286 2.66 -7.18 -11.50
N TYR A 287 3.37 -8.27 -11.25
CA TYR A 287 3.66 -8.81 -9.92
C TYR A 287 5.13 -9.25 -9.93
N GLU A 288 5.90 -8.80 -8.95
CA GLU A 288 7.31 -9.14 -8.81
C GLU A 288 7.62 -9.37 -7.33
N LYS A 289 8.34 -10.46 -7.04
CA LYS A 289 8.78 -10.78 -5.69
C LYS A 289 10.26 -10.46 -5.57
N LEU A 290 10.59 -9.51 -4.69
CA LEU A 290 11.97 -9.25 -4.27
C LEU A 290 12.26 -9.96 -2.95
N THR A 291 13.51 -9.93 -2.49
CA THR A 291 14.00 -10.72 -1.34
C THR A 291 13.14 -10.61 -0.08
N HIS A 292 12.53 -9.44 0.17
CA HIS A 292 11.77 -9.16 1.39
C HIS A 292 10.42 -8.48 1.16
N ILE A 293 10.02 -8.27 -0.09
CA ILE A 293 8.81 -7.52 -0.44
C ILE A 293 8.14 -8.12 -1.68
N HIS A 294 6.81 -8.05 -1.71
CA HIS A 294 6.00 -8.26 -2.91
C HIS A 294 5.68 -6.90 -3.51
N CYS A 295 5.85 -6.78 -4.82
CA CYS A 295 5.62 -5.55 -5.56
C CYS A 295 4.55 -5.81 -6.62
N MET A 296 3.52 -4.97 -6.65
CA MET A 296 2.37 -5.11 -7.53
C MET A 296 2.03 -3.80 -8.19
N ILE A 297 1.62 -3.87 -9.46
CA ILE A 297 1.10 -2.72 -10.18
C ILE A 297 -0.28 -3.07 -10.71
N PHE A 298 -1.23 -2.20 -10.40
CA PHE A 298 -2.62 -2.27 -10.81
C PHE A 298 -2.98 -1.05 -11.64
N ARG A 299 -3.46 -1.26 -12.86
CA ARG A 299 -3.98 -0.20 -13.73
C ARG A 299 -5.48 0.00 -13.46
N LYS A 300 -5.94 1.24 -13.31
CA LYS A 300 -7.38 1.56 -13.36
C LYS A 300 -7.91 1.30 -14.77
N SER A 301 -8.90 0.41 -14.91
CA SER A 301 -9.45 0.01 -16.21
C SER A 301 -10.00 1.21 -17.01
N SER A 302 -9.90 1.11 -18.34
CA SER A 302 -10.59 2.03 -19.24
C SER A 302 -12.10 1.73 -19.31
N LEU A 303 -12.46 0.47 -19.11
CA LEU A 303 -13.84 0.02 -18.93
C LEU A 303 -14.28 0.39 -17.51
N VAL A 304 -15.32 1.21 -17.41
CA VAL A 304 -15.90 1.62 -16.13
C VAL A 304 -16.84 0.50 -15.65
N PRO A 305 -16.51 -0.21 -14.56
CA PRO A 305 -17.41 -1.21 -14.00
C PRO A 305 -18.58 -0.53 -13.29
N GLU A 306 -19.74 -1.19 -13.29
CA GLU A 306 -20.77 -0.91 -12.29
C GLU A 306 -20.28 -1.47 -10.95
N ILE A 307 -19.85 -0.59 -10.05
CA ILE A 307 -19.39 -0.99 -8.73
C ILE A 307 -20.61 -1.16 -7.84
N ASN A 308 -20.81 -2.37 -7.32
CA ASN A 308 -21.90 -2.69 -6.40
C ASN A 308 -21.61 -2.15 -4.99
N ASP A 309 -22.56 -1.45 -4.36
CA ASP A 309 -22.47 -0.98 -2.98
C ASP A 309 -22.19 -2.11 -1.97
N VAL A 310 -22.67 -3.33 -2.25
CA VAL A 310 -22.37 -4.53 -1.46
C VAL A 310 -20.87 -4.83 -1.48
N LEU A 311 -20.22 -4.73 -2.65
CA LEU A 311 -18.78 -4.93 -2.76
C LEU A 311 -18.01 -3.84 -2.00
N LEU A 312 -18.43 -2.58 -2.14
CA LEU A 312 -17.81 -1.45 -1.42
C LEU A 312 -17.92 -1.62 0.10
N SER A 313 -19.01 -2.24 0.59
CA SER A 313 -19.24 -2.45 2.01
C SER A 313 -18.59 -3.73 2.59
N GLN A 314 -18.34 -4.74 1.76
CA GLN A 314 -17.85 -6.06 2.18
C GLN A 314 -16.43 -6.42 1.72
N GLY A 315 -15.81 -5.62 0.85
CA GLY A 315 -14.46 -5.91 0.35
C GLY A 315 -13.39 -5.86 1.44
N GLU A 316 -12.41 -6.75 1.33
CA GLU A 316 -11.38 -6.96 2.34
C GLU A 316 -10.03 -7.33 1.72
N LEU A 317 -8.95 -6.72 2.22
CA LEU A 317 -7.57 -7.09 1.90
C LEU A 317 -6.87 -7.64 3.15
N ALA A 318 -6.99 -8.95 3.36
CA ALA A 318 -6.35 -9.61 4.50
C ALA A 318 -4.83 -9.70 4.32
N ILE A 319 -4.07 -9.59 5.41
CA ILE A 319 -2.62 -9.85 5.46
C ILE A 319 -2.35 -11.10 6.32
N PRO A 320 -1.16 -11.71 6.25
CA PRO A 320 -0.85 -12.90 7.05
C PRO A 320 -1.07 -12.73 8.56
N GLN A 321 -0.83 -11.52 9.08
CA GLN A 321 -0.99 -11.17 10.49
C GLN A 321 -2.44 -11.28 10.97
N ASP A 322 -3.43 -11.19 10.07
CA ASP A 322 -4.85 -11.30 10.45
C ASP A 322 -5.23 -12.75 10.85
N PHE A 323 -4.42 -13.74 10.45
CA PHE A 323 -4.69 -15.17 10.68
C PHE A 323 -3.90 -15.78 11.84
N ASN A 324 -2.90 -15.08 12.38
CA ASN A 324 -1.98 -15.61 13.40
C ASN A 324 -2.60 -15.73 14.82
N LYS A 325 -3.93 -15.61 14.95
CA LYS A 325 -4.64 -15.64 16.24
C LYS A 325 -4.84 -17.04 16.83
N ASN A 326 -4.71 -18.11 16.04
CA ASN A 326 -5.08 -19.46 16.51
C ASN A 326 -3.95 -20.26 17.18
N SER A 327 -2.73 -19.71 17.35
CA SER A 327 -1.57 -20.48 17.84
C SER A 327 -1.16 -20.19 19.28
N SER A 328 -1.73 -19.19 19.95
CA SER A 328 -1.32 -18.81 21.32
C SER A 328 -2.24 -19.30 22.44
N GLU A 329 -3.41 -19.87 22.16
CA GLU A 329 -4.36 -20.31 23.20
C GLU A 329 -4.41 -21.83 23.43
N ASN A 330 -3.79 -22.67 22.59
CA ASN A 330 -3.88 -24.14 22.70
C ASN A 330 -2.64 -24.83 23.29
N ASN A 331 -1.58 -24.12 23.69
CA ASN A 331 -0.32 -24.74 24.14
C ASN A 331 -0.05 -24.66 25.65
N GLU A 332 -0.98 -24.15 26.47
CA GLU A 332 -0.79 -24.06 27.93
C GLU A 332 -1.54 -25.12 28.75
N ASN A 333 -2.37 -25.97 28.13
CA ASN A 333 -3.14 -26.99 28.86
C ASN A 333 -2.62 -28.43 28.79
N ASP A 334 -1.53 -28.73 28.08
CA ASP A 334 -1.02 -30.11 27.92
C ASP A 334 0.30 -30.41 28.64
N LYS A 335 0.61 -29.67 29.71
CA LYS A 335 1.72 -29.99 30.62
C LYS A 335 1.23 -30.18 32.04
N ARG A 336 0.47 -31.25 32.28
CA ARG A 336 0.32 -31.89 33.60
C ARG A 336 -0.40 -33.23 33.44
N SER A 337 0.35 -34.33 33.27
CA SER A 337 0.33 -35.50 34.16
C SER A 337 0.96 -36.75 33.53
N ASN A 338 1.98 -37.24 34.24
CA ASN A 338 2.34 -38.64 34.50
C ASN A 338 3.07 -39.48 33.44
N ASP A 339 4.32 -39.78 33.81
CA ASP A 339 5.04 -41.05 33.65
C ASP A 339 4.12 -42.29 33.59
N SER A 340 4.36 -43.19 32.64
CA SER A 340 5.01 -44.50 32.88
C SER A 340 4.90 -45.45 31.68
N ASP A 341 5.95 -46.25 31.52
CA ASP A 341 6.08 -47.40 30.63
C ASP A 341 4.82 -48.25 30.45
N THR A 342 4.47 -48.59 29.21
CA THR A 342 4.49 -49.98 28.66
C THR A 342 3.96 -50.04 27.23
N ARG A 343 4.69 -50.74 26.35
CA ARG A 343 4.12 -51.42 25.17
C ARG A 343 3.35 -52.67 25.65
N PRO A 344 2.24 -53.04 25.00
CA PRO A 344 2.36 -54.13 24.04
C PRO A 344 1.45 -54.02 22.78
N GLU A 345 1.79 -54.89 21.84
CA GLU A 345 1.22 -55.12 20.51
C GLU A 345 -0.27 -55.53 20.52
N SER A 346 -1.01 -55.19 19.46
CA SER A 346 -2.03 -56.07 18.85
C SER A 346 -2.54 -55.57 17.50
N GLN A 347 -2.18 -56.35 16.47
CA GLN A 347 -2.91 -56.82 15.27
C GLN A 347 -4.06 -56.03 14.60
N CYS A 348 -3.90 -55.94 13.26
CA CYS A 348 -4.89 -56.05 12.17
C CYS A 348 -6.00 -54.99 12.09
N VAL A 349 -6.31 -54.41 10.92
CA VAL A 349 -6.73 -55.11 9.69
C VAL A 349 -6.39 -54.26 8.46
N SER A 350 -5.81 -54.92 7.46
CA SER A 350 -5.66 -54.42 6.09
C SER A 350 -7.01 -54.38 5.38
N ILE A 351 -7.37 -53.24 4.79
CA ILE A 351 -8.26 -53.21 3.63
C ILE A 351 -7.52 -52.41 2.55
N ASN A 352 -7.10 -53.14 1.51
CA ASN A 352 -6.75 -52.58 0.23
C ASN A 352 -8.05 -52.11 -0.43
N ASP A 353 -8.07 -50.90 -0.98
CA ASP A 353 -8.45 -50.80 -2.39
C ASP A 353 -7.78 -49.62 -3.12
N SER A 354 -7.56 -49.94 -4.38
CA SER A 354 -6.83 -49.37 -5.48
C SER A 354 -7.22 -47.96 -5.93
N GLY A 355 -6.25 -47.24 -6.51
CA GLY A 355 -6.50 -45.94 -7.13
C GLY A 355 -5.25 -45.17 -7.56
N THR A 356 -4.47 -45.75 -8.48
CA THR A 356 -3.63 -45.10 -9.51
C THR A 356 -2.76 -43.88 -9.10
N LYS A 357 -1.46 -44.14 -8.95
CA LYS A 357 -0.39 -43.13 -9.07
C LYS A 357 -0.31 -42.60 -10.50
N ALA A 358 -0.30 -41.28 -10.64
CA ALA A 358 0.37 -40.59 -11.73
C ALA A 358 0.97 -39.28 -11.18
N GLU A 359 2.23 -39.35 -10.78
CA GLU A 359 3.10 -38.17 -10.71
C GLU A 359 3.62 -37.91 -12.13
N SER A 360 3.49 -36.67 -12.63
CA SER A 360 4.62 -35.92 -13.21
C SER A 360 4.18 -34.59 -13.84
N GLN A 361 4.98 -33.56 -13.54
CA GLN A 361 5.37 -32.45 -14.41
C GLN A 361 4.27 -31.49 -14.90
N CYS A 362 4.08 -30.39 -14.17
CA CYS A 362 3.57 -29.15 -14.77
C CYS A 362 4.74 -28.28 -15.22
N VAL A 363 4.93 -28.28 -16.54
CA VAL A 363 5.89 -27.48 -17.30
C VAL A 363 5.53 -26.00 -17.19
N SER A 364 6.50 -25.22 -16.73
CA SER A 364 6.54 -23.77 -16.91
C SER A 364 6.82 -23.48 -18.39
N ASN A 365 5.89 -22.84 -19.09
CA ASN A 365 6.18 -22.12 -20.33
C ASN A 365 5.12 -21.01 -20.49
N ASP A 366 5.61 -19.78 -20.59
CA ASP A 366 5.17 -18.79 -21.58
C ASP A 366 6.07 -17.55 -21.43
N PHE A 367 7.25 -17.67 -22.02
CA PHE A 367 8.15 -16.57 -22.37
C PHE A 367 8.09 -16.50 -23.90
N MET A 368 7.38 -15.50 -24.45
CA MET A 368 7.41 -15.19 -25.87
C MET A 368 8.11 -13.84 -26.03
N SER A 369 9.39 -13.93 -26.34
CA SER A 369 10.21 -12.83 -26.87
C SER A 369 9.85 -12.63 -28.34
N LEU A 370 9.55 -11.39 -28.74
CA LEU A 370 9.46 -11.02 -30.14
C LEU A 370 10.87 -10.92 -30.76
N PRO A 371 11.05 -11.30 -32.04
CA PRO A 371 12.36 -11.31 -32.69
C PRO A 371 12.81 -9.91 -33.11
N SER A 372 14.11 -9.68 -32.98
CA SER A 372 14.85 -8.57 -33.58
C SER A 372 15.20 -8.89 -35.02
N ASP A 373 14.89 -7.97 -35.93
CA ASP A 373 15.18 -8.01 -37.36
C ASP A 373 16.69 -8.16 -37.66
N HIS A 374 17.02 -9.11 -38.53
CA HIS A 374 17.97 -8.96 -39.63
C HIS A 374 17.66 -9.96 -40.74
#